data_AF-R0JJL2-F1
#
_entry.id   AF-R0JJL2-F1
#
_cell.length_a   1.000
_cell.length_b   1.000
_cell.length_c   1.000
_cell.angle_alpha   90.00
_cell.angle_beta   90.00
_cell.angle_gamma   90.00
#
_symmetry.space_group_name_H-M   'P 1'
#
loop_
_entity.id
_entity.type
_entity.pdbx_description
1 polymer ?
#
loop_
_entity_poly.entity_id
_entity_poly.type
_entity_poly.pdbx_seq_one_letter_code
_entity_poly.pdbx_strand_id
1 'polypeptide(L)'
;MQLPFYELTPVSAVGSVTCCPPHCKGQVCSNSRSLIRKLVTDLSLFVDRLKDLTRTEQRGSYRPPESSHPKFEESLQWALDLVHESNLRLQEHVEQRSSRSPRSQTPPDDSPNMRRSQHYLEEREEQSPPTRHHPLHQDYGQFLRSNAPSEDLRRNPYGMVATIVGNSPHQTTMPSGNVYIPPQSPPIQAPQSIHSKLLPSPSSLNFSSSQSLPSMTPPITTAHPSAHSTLLQDLQHQVTVKTLEFRTLQREYDNLLQKLERQKTKCATLEKKFEVTDVEINTLTDEKEKLQAQVATMEGQVEELQQSRDEARRQLIANGAQYMRIMEMANRLQTQSAEDKKKWEAEKTELEQRIRVLEEAMVTGAEHRTPTPAAPGTDTPAASSSQTETINVLRAEVGRLRSRTQTLESAVQTMRRESISIQTAARQLVDSSDKIEEVALRTS
;
A
#
# COMPACT_ATOMS: atom_id res chain seq x y z
N MET A 1 -10.80 -25.52 43.00
CA MET A 1 -9.84 -24.79 42.15
C MET A 1 -10.26 -23.33 42.14
N GLN A 2 -9.69 -22.57 43.07
CA GLN A 2 -9.87 -21.13 43.22
C GLN A 2 -8.82 -20.41 42.36
N LEU A 3 -9.28 -19.49 41.53
CA LEU A 3 -8.43 -18.57 40.78
C LEU A 3 -8.06 -17.39 41.71
N PRO A 4 -6.82 -16.87 41.67
CA PRO A 4 -6.42 -15.77 42.52
C PRO A 4 -7.01 -14.45 41.99
N PHE A 5 -7.68 -13.73 42.90
CA PHE A 5 -8.02 -12.32 42.77
C PHE A 5 -6.71 -11.51 42.76
N TYR A 6 -6.42 -10.81 41.67
CA TYR A 6 -5.40 -9.76 41.68
C TYR A 6 -6.04 -8.47 42.17
N GLU A 7 -5.75 -8.14 43.42
CA GLU A 7 -6.01 -6.86 44.06
C GLU A 7 -5.15 -5.79 43.35
N LEU A 8 -5.79 -4.91 42.57
CA LEU A 8 -5.18 -3.69 42.08
C LEU A 8 -5.13 -2.70 43.25
N THR A 9 -3.98 -2.62 43.93
CA THR A 9 -3.68 -1.55 44.86
C THR A 9 -3.72 -0.20 44.12
N PRO A 10 -4.52 0.78 44.56
CA PRO A 10 -4.46 2.13 44.00
C PRO A 10 -3.18 2.79 44.48
N VAL A 11 -2.23 3.00 43.58
CA VAL A 11 -1.11 3.91 43.83
C VAL A 11 -1.70 5.31 43.96
N SER A 12 -1.92 5.73 45.20
CA SER A 12 -2.25 7.11 45.54
C SER A 12 -1.03 7.98 45.24
N ALA A 13 -0.97 8.51 44.03
CA ALA A 13 -0.15 9.66 43.71
C ALA A 13 -0.81 10.89 44.39
N VAL A 14 -0.52 11.09 45.67
CA VAL A 14 -0.79 12.34 46.38
C VAL A 14 0.23 13.39 45.91
N GLY A 15 0.10 13.79 44.66
CA GLY A 15 0.53 15.08 44.17
C GLY A 15 -0.75 15.79 43.79
N SER A 16 -1.22 16.72 44.63
CA SER A 16 -2.36 17.56 44.32
C SER A 16 -2.16 18.16 42.91
N VAL A 17 -2.96 17.73 41.94
CA VAL A 17 -3.02 18.39 40.64
C VAL A 17 -3.50 19.80 40.92
N THR A 18 -2.56 20.75 40.95
CA THR A 18 -2.86 22.15 41.25
C THR A 18 -3.67 22.70 40.09
N CYS A 19 -5.00 22.62 40.19
CA CYS A 19 -5.92 23.19 39.22
C CYS A 19 -5.59 24.67 39.06
N CYS A 20 -5.06 25.05 37.90
CA CYS A 20 -4.69 26.42 37.62
C CYS A 20 -5.92 27.34 37.68
N PRO A 21 -6.00 28.30 38.62
CA PRO A 21 -7.10 29.25 38.68
C PRO A 21 -7.29 29.94 37.33
N PRO A 22 -8.53 30.31 36.91
CA PRO A 22 -8.83 30.85 35.58
C PRO A 22 -7.94 32.05 35.17
N HIS A 23 -7.37 32.77 36.14
CA HIS A 23 -6.48 33.93 35.91
C HIS A 23 -4.98 33.67 36.13
N CYS A 24 -4.56 32.41 36.31
CA CYS A 24 -3.15 32.08 36.47
C CYS A 24 -2.38 32.30 35.15
N LYS A 25 -1.42 33.23 35.17
CA LYS A 25 -0.54 33.57 34.03
C LYS A 25 0.73 32.72 33.97
N GLY A 26 0.86 31.71 34.82
CA GLY A 26 2.03 30.82 34.80
C GLY A 26 2.16 30.11 33.45
N GLN A 27 3.37 30.04 32.90
CA GLN A 27 3.65 29.41 31.61
C GLN A 27 3.13 27.97 31.54
N VAL A 28 3.25 27.22 32.65
CA VAL A 28 2.75 25.85 32.77
C VAL A 28 1.23 25.80 32.59
N CYS A 29 0.49 26.68 33.28
CA CYS A 29 -0.96 26.78 33.16
C CYS A 29 -1.44 27.22 31.76
N SER A 30 -0.69 28.12 31.13
CA SER A 30 -0.95 28.55 29.75
C SER A 30 -0.78 27.38 28.76
N ASN A 31 0.33 26.64 28.90
CA ASN A 31 0.62 25.47 28.09
C ASN A 31 -0.45 24.38 28.27
N SER A 32 -0.84 24.05 29.51
CA SER A 32 -1.89 23.07 29.79
C SER A 32 -3.25 23.46 29.19
N ARG A 33 -3.63 24.74 29.25
CA ARG A 33 -4.87 25.22 28.60
C ARG A 33 -4.82 25.15 27.09
N SER A 34 -3.66 25.46 26.49
CA SER A 34 -3.45 25.34 25.05
C SER A 34 -3.59 23.88 24.59
N LEU A 35 -2.96 22.95 25.33
CA LEU A 35 -3.05 21.51 25.07
C LEU A 35 -4.50 21.00 25.16
N ILE A 36 -5.28 21.45 26.14
CA ILE A 36 -6.68 21.05 26.28
C ILE A 36 -7.55 21.62 25.16
N ARG A 37 -7.38 22.89 24.79
CA ARG A 37 -8.10 23.45 23.65
C ARG A 37 -7.78 22.66 22.38
N LYS A 38 -6.51 22.30 22.18
CA LYS A 38 -6.10 21.45 21.06
C LYS A 38 -6.76 20.07 21.13
N LEU A 39 -6.76 19.42 22.30
CA LEU A 39 -7.42 18.13 22.51
C LEU A 39 -8.93 18.20 22.19
N VAL A 40 -9.62 19.23 22.66
CA VAL A 40 -11.06 19.45 22.40
C VAL A 40 -11.32 19.63 20.90
N THR A 41 -10.48 20.40 20.21
CA THR A 41 -10.58 20.58 18.75
C THR A 41 -10.33 19.27 18.00
N ASP A 42 -9.26 18.55 18.36
CA ASP A 42 -8.89 17.28 17.72
C ASP A 42 -9.97 16.21 17.94
N LEU A 43 -10.55 16.14 19.15
CA LEU A 43 -11.67 15.26 19.45
C LEU A 43 -12.93 15.63 18.67
N SER A 44 -13.24 16.92 18.53
CA SER A 44 -14.39 17.37 17.73
C SER A 44 -14.23 16.94 16.26
N LEU A 45 -13.04 17.13 15.69
CA LEU A 45 -12.72 16.69 14.33
C LEU A 45 -12.80 15.16 14.18
N PHE A 46 -12.35 14.41 15.19
CA PHE A 46 -12.43 12.95 15.19
C PHE A 46 -13.90 12.48 15.17
N VAL A 47 -14.76 13.11 15.97
CA VAL A 47 -16.20 12.79 16.01
C VAL A 47 -16.88 13.10 14.68
N ASP A 48 -16.54 14.21 14.03
CA ASP A 48 -17.12 14.53 12.72
C ASP A 48 -16.67 13.53 11.64
N ARG A 49 -15.41 13.09 11.66
CA ARG A 49 -14.95 11.99 10.79
C ARG A 49 -15.65 10.66 11.09
N LEU A 50 -15.91 10.36 12.36
CA LEU A 50 -16.66 9.16 12.73
C LEU A 50 -18.09 9.22 12.20
N LYS A 51 -18.78 10.37 12.29
CA LYS A 51 -20.12 10.55 11.70
C LYS A 51 -20.12 10.31 10.19
N ASP A 52 -19.10 10.81 9.48
CA ASP A 52 -18.95 10.58 8.03
C ASP A 52 -18.79 9.09 7.70
N LEU A 53 -18.03 8.35 8.51
CA LEU A 53 -17.79 6.92 8.34
C LEU A 53 -19.02 6.06 8.65
N THR A 54 -19.79 6.41 9.68
CA THR A 54 -20.94 5.62 10.14
C THR A 54 -22.24 5.98 9.42
N ARG A 55 -22.29 7.08 8.64
CA ARG A 55 -23.50 7.59 7.96
C ARG A 55 -24.72 7.71 8.89
N THR A 56 -24.50 7.84 10.20
CA THR A 56 -25.57 7.97 11.19
C THR A 56 -25.95 9.44 11.31
N GLU A 57 -26.96 9.85 10.54
CA GLU A 57 -27.66 11.13 10.73
C GLU A 57 -28.50 11.07 12.01
N GLN A 58 -27.86 11.12 13.17
CA GLN A 58 -28.55 11.42 14.43
C GLN A 58 -28.05 12.72 15.03
N ARG A 59 -29.00 13.64 15.18
CA ARG A 59 -28.94 15.03 15.68
C ARG A 59 -28.54 15.12 17.17
N GLY A 60 -27.43 14.50 17.57
CA GLY A 60 -26.76 14.85 18.82
C GLY A 60 -25.95 16.12 18.60
N SER A 61 -26.52 17.29 18.93
CA SER A 61 -25.78 18.55 18.92
C SER A 61 -24.83 18.56 20.12
N TYR A 62 -23.68 17.91 19.97
CA TYR A 62 -22.57 18.00 20.93
C TYR A 62 -21.85 19.32 20.69
N ARG A 63 -22.51 20.41 21.10
CA ARG A 63 -21.88 21.73 21.07
C ARG A 63 -20.86 21.79 22.22
N PRO A 64 -19.59 22.11 21.95
CA PRO A 64 -18.62 22.30 23.01
C PRO A 64 -19.08 23.43 23.95
N PRO A 65 -18.73 23.38 25.25
CA PRO A 65 -19.12 24.42 26.20
C PRO A 65 -18.59 25.80 25.74
N GLU A 66 -19.49 26.68 25.32
CA GLU A 66 -19.16 27.99 24.72
C GLU A 66 -18.68 29.06 25.72
N SER A 67 -18.52 28.70 26.99
CA SER A 67 -17.99 29.63 27.98
C SER A 67 -16.57 30.03 27.58
N SER A 68 -16.30 31.34 27.51
CA SER A 68 -14.98 31.93 27.20
C SER A 68 -13.85 31.47 28.14
N HIS A 69 -14.21 30.90 29.30
CA HIS A 69 -13.33 30.21 30.24
C HIS A 69 -14.04 28.98 30.84
N PRO A 70 -14.18 27.86 30.12
CA PRO A 70 -14.73 26.66 30.73
C PRO A 70 -13.77 26.23 31.84
N LYS A 71 -14.30 25.77 32.98
CA LYS A 71 -13.42 25.24 34.01
C LYS A 71 -12.69 24.04 33.40
N PHE A 72 -11.40 23.95 33.69
CA PHE A 72 -10.51 22.89 33.17
C PHE A 72 -11.13 21.49 33.31
N GLU A 73 -11.77 21.24 34.46
CA GLU A 73 -12.47 20.01 34.79
C GLU A 73 -13.69 19.77 33.90
N GLU A 74 -14.49 20.80 33.60
CA GLU A 74 -15.67 20.70 32.72
C GLU A 74 -15.25 20.39 31.27
N SER A 75 -14.15 20.96 30.77
CA SER A 75 -13.64 20.63 29.43
C SER A 75 -13.10 19.21 29.32
N LEU A 76 -12.42 18.72 30.36
CA LEU A 76 -11.92 17.35 30.40
C LEU A 76 -13.05 16.34 30.55
N GLN A 77 -14.04 16.63 31.41
CA GLN A 77 -15.21 15.78 31.56
C GLN A 77 -15.99 15.70 30.25
N TRP A 78 -16.22 16.83 29.58
CA TRP A 78 -16.85 16.85 28.26
C TRP A 78 -16.07 16.03 27.23
N ALA A 79 -14.74 16.13 27.22
CA ALA A 79 -13.89 15.35 26.32
C ALA A 79 -13.97 13.84 26.62
N LEU A 80 -14.01 13.44 27.90
CA LEU A 80 -14.17 12.05 28.31
C LEU A 80 -15.55 11.50 27.92
N ASP A 81 -16.61 12.25 28.20
CA ASP A 81 -17.98 11.87 27.86
C ASP A 81 -18.13 11.70 26.33
N LEU A 82 -17.52 12.61 25.56
CA LEU A 82 -17.52 12.55 24.10
C LEU A 82 -16.80 11.31 23.55
N VAL A 83 -15.64 10.97 24.12
CA VAL A 83 -14.89 9.76 23.74
C VAL A 83 -15.67 8.50 24.10
N HIS A 84 -16.28 8.47 25.29
CA HIS A 84 -17.05 7.32 25.77
C HIS A 84 -18.25 7.05 24.87
N GLU A 85 -19.03 8.08 24.55
CA GLU A 85 -20.17 7.99 23.63
C GLU A 85 -19.75 7.59 22.22
N SER A 86 -18.64 8.15 21.71
CA SER A 86 -18.12 7.79 20.38
C SER A 86 -17.70 6.32 20.30
N ASN A 87 -17.10 5.80 21.38
CA ASN A 87 -16.72 4.40 21.49
C ASN A 87 -17.95 3.49 21.55
N LEU A 88 -18.98 3.87 22.31
CA LEU A 88 -20.24 3.13 22.37
C LEU A 88 -20.90 3.02 20.98
N ARG A 89 -20.94 4.11 20.22
CA ARG A 89 -21.47 4.12 18.84
C ARG A 89 -20.65 3.28 17.86
N LEU A 90 -19.33 3.31 18.00
CA LEU A 90 -18.44 2.45 17.22
C LEU A 90 -18.73 0.97 17.51
N GLN A 91 -18.86 0.62 18.79
CA GLN A 91 -19.18 -0.74 19.21
C GLN A 91 -20.54 -1.20 18.65
N GLU A 92 -21.58 -0.38 18.76
CA GLU A 92 -22.90 -0.68 18.15
C GLU A 92 -22.79 -0.89 16.63
N HIS A 93 -22.00 -0.08 15.94
CA HIS A 93 -21.82 -0.20 14.49
C HIS A 93 -21.04 -1.48 14.10
N VAL A 94 -20.06 -1.91 14.91
CA VAL A 94 -19.32 -3.17 14.72
C VAL A 94 -20.23 -4.39 14.97
N GLU A 95 -21.08 -4.33 16.00
CA GLU A 95 -22.06 -5.38 16.31
C GLU A 95 -23.15 -5.48 15.22
N GLN A 96 -23.63 -4.34 14.72
CA GLN A 96 -24.57 -4.30 13.59
C GLN A 96 -23.96 -4.82 12.29
N ARG A 97 -22.68 -4.54 11.99
CA ARG A 97 -22.00 -5.14 10.83
C ARG A 97 -21.80 -6.65 10.99
N SER A 98 -21.48 -7.11 12.20
CA SER A 98 -21.31 -8.54 12.49
C SER A 98 -22.62 -9.32 12.33
N SER A 99 -23.77 -8.72 12.70
CA SER A 99 -25.09 -9.33 12.53
C SER A 99 -25.63 -9.29 11.09
N ARG A 100 -25.15 -8.37 10.24
CA ARG A 100 -25.52 -8.27 8.81
C ARG A 100 -24.59 -9.01 7.85
N SER A 101 -23.65 -9.82 8.35
CA SER A 101 -22.90 -10.72 7.48
C SER A 101 -23.87 -11.68 6.77
N PRO A 102 -23.95 -11.68 5.43
CA PRO A 102 -24.84 -12.57 4.70
C PRO A 102 -24.28 -13.98 4.81
N ARG A 103 -24.64 -14.67 5.89
CA ARG A 103 -24.52 -16.12 5.97
C ARG A 103 -25.36 -16.67 4.82
N SER A 104 -24.68 -17.21 3.82
CA SER A 104 -25.24 -17.94 2.70
C SER A 104 -26.43 -18.76 3.16
N GLN A 105 -27.64 -18.29 2.84
CA GLN A 105 -28.84 -19.10 2.89
C GLN A 105 -28.71 -20.08 1.73
N THR A 106 -28.14 -21.25 2.00
CA THR A 106 -28.43 -22.44 1.20
C THR A 106 -29.92 -22.75 1.37
N PRO A 107 -30.72 -22.82 0.29
CA PRO A 107 -32.10 -23.22 0.40
C PRO A 107 -32.18 -24.70 0.85
N PRO A 108 -33.22 -25.08 1.62
CA PRO A 108 -33.42 -26.46 2.01
C PRO A 108 -33.78 -27.29 0.77
N ASP A 109 -32.98 -28.33 0.57
CA ASP A 109 -33.11 -29.33 -0.49
C ASP A 109 -34.24 -30.29 -0.11
N ASP A 110 -35.46 -29.98 -0.53
CA ASP A 110 -36.61 -30.88 -0.48
C ASP A 110 -36.99 -31.25 -1.92
N SER A 111 -36.51 -32.39 -2.43
CA SER A 111 -37.35 -33.31 -3.23
C SER A 111 -36.67 -34.65 -3.53
N PRO A 112 -37.48 -35.73 -3.66
CA PRO A 112 -37.00 -37.10 -3.46
C PRO A 112 -36.60 -37.81 -4.76
N ASN A 113 -35.64 -38.73 -4.60
CA ASN A 113 -35.57 -40.05 -5.24
C ASN A 113 -36.49 -40.30 -6.45
N MET A 114 -35.92 -40.33 -7.65
CA MET A 114 -36.40 -41.17 -8.75
C MET A 114 -35.25 -42.03 -9.27
N ARG A 115 -35.12 -43.22 -8.67
CA ARG A 115 -34.46 -44.36 -9.30
C ARG A 115 -35.23 -44.72 -10.57
N ARG A 116 -34.56 -44.74 -11.72
CA ARG A 116 -35.00 -45.54 -12.87
C ARG A 116 -33.82 -46.27 -13.48
N SER A 117 -33.77 -47.57 -13.21
CA SER A 117 -32.98 -48.55 -13.92
C SER A 117 -33.27 -48.51 -15.42
N GLN A 118 -32.25 -48.72 -16.25
CA GLN A 118 -32.32 -49.70 -17.33
C GLN A 118 -30.93 -50.13 -17.81
N HIS A 119 -30.78 -51.45 -17.90
CA HIS A 119 -29.66 -52.22 -18.42
C HIS A 119 -29.76 -52.39 -19.95
N TYR A 120 -28.59 -52.56 -20.58
CA TYR A 120 -28.24 -53.44 -21.73
C TYR A 120 -28.86 -53.25 -23.14
N LEU A 121 -28.00 -52.93 -24.11
CA LEU A 121 -27.56 -53.72 -25.29
C LEU A 121 -26.92 -52.73 -26.30
N GLU A 122 -25.61 -52.71 -26.52
CA GLU A 122 -24.80 -53.60 -27.38
C GLU A 122 -25.11 -53.43 -28.88
N GLU A 123 -24.22 -52.74 -29.62
CA GLU A 123 -23.46 -53.32 -30.76
C GLU A 123 -22.62 -52.27 -31.52
N ARG A 124 -21.40 -52.70 -31.88
CA ARG A 124 -20.61 -52.38 -33.09
C ARG A 124 -19.61 -51.20 -33.06
N GLU A 125 -18.32 -51.50 -32.79
CA GLU A 125 -17.19 -51.64 -33.77
C GLU A 125 -16.86 -50.31 -34.48
N GLU A 126 -15.66 -49.76 -34.51
CA GLU A 126 -14.32 -50.33 -34.44
C GLU A 126 -13.26 -49.20 -34.26
N GLN A 127 -12.05 -49.60 -33.87
CA GLN A 127 -10.75 -48.88 -33.91
C GLN A 127 -10.28 -48.08 -32.67
N SER A 128 -9.35 -48.75 -31.98
CA SER A 128 -8.30 -48.27 -31.07
C SER A 128 -6.98 -48.92 -31.56
N PRO A 129 -5.78 -48.67 -30.99
CA PRO A 129 -5.11 -47.45 -30.47
C PRO A 129 -3.61 -47.41 -30.95
N PRO A 130 -2.59 -46.79 -30.30
CA PRO A 130 -2.12 -47.16 -28.95
C PRO A 130 -1.64 -46.02 -28.01
N THR A 131 -2.11 -46.12 -26.76
CA THR A 131 -1.31 -46.31 -25.53
C THR A 131 0.01 -45.54 -25.34
N ARG A 132 0.05 -44.66 -24.33
CA ARG A 132 1.19 -44.56 -23.39
C ARG A 132 0.71 -44.43 -21.94
N HIS A 133 1.51 -45.07 -21.08
CA HIS A 133 1.26 -45.50 -19.72
C HIS A 133 1.23 -44.36 -18.68
N HIS A 134 0.53 -44.62 -17.57
CA HIS A 134 0.54 -43.86 -16.31
C HIS A 134 1.90 -43.95 -15.57
N PRO A 135 2.12 -43.26 -14.42
CA PRO A 135 1.55 -43.72 -13.14
C PRO A 135 0.90 -42.66 -12.24
N LEU A 136 -0.11 -43.14 -11.53
CA LEU A 136 -0.68 -42.67 -10.27
C LEU A 136 0.40 -42.36 -9.21
N HIS A 137 0.18 -41.32 -8.40
CA HIS A 137 0.33 -41.45 -6.95
C HIS A 137 -0.85 -40.75 -6.27
N GLN A 138 -1.58 -41.56 -5.53
CA GLN A 138 -2.71 -41.22 -4.68
C GLN A 138 -2.18 -41.33 -3.25
N ASP A 139 -2.38 -40.31 -2.41
CA ASP A 139 -2.69 -40.59 -1.01
C ASP A 139 -3.55 -39.49 -0.38
N TYR A 140 -4.45 -39.96 0.47
CA TYR A 140 -5.37 -39.29 1.38
C TYR A 140 -4.62 -38.37 2.37
N GLY A 141 -5.19 -37.40 3.09
CA GLY A 141 -6.56 -36.98 3.39
C GLY A 141 -6.46 -35.71 4.29
N GLN A 142 -7.41 -34.79 4.18
CA GLN A 142 -8.47 -34.55 5.17
C GLN A 142 -8.16 -33.53 6.31
N PHE A 143 -8.88 -32.39 6.23
CA PHE A 143 -9.39 -31.50 7.29
C PHE A 143 -8.36 -30.77 8.18
N LEU A 144 -8.39 -29.44 8.36
CA LEU A 144 -9.49 -28.61 8.84
C LEU A 144 -9.34 -27.13 8.42
N ARG A 145 -10.49 -26.47 8.27
CA ARG A 145 -10.66 -25.01 8.35
C ARG A 145 -10.02 -24.45 9.63
N SER A 146 -9.38 -23.29 9.51
CA SER A 146 -9.27 -22.33 10.61
C SER A 146 -9.62 -20.94 10.12
N ASN A 147 -10.81 -20.49 10.53
CA ASN A 147 -11.17 -19.08 10.62
C ASN A 147 -10.47 -18.52 11.87
N ALA A 148 -9.64 -17.50 11.71
CA ALA A 148 -9.33 -16.56 12.78
C ALA A 148 -8.96 -15.20 12.16
N PRO A 149 -9.51 -14.07 12.65
CA PRO A 149 -9.17 -12.75 12.17
C PRO A 149 -7.85 -12.31 12.82
N SER A 150 -6.91 -11.82 12.00
CA SER A 150 -5.72 -11.13 12.51
C SER A 150 -6.02 -9.63 12.52
N GLU A 151 -6.39 -9.15 13.70
CA GLU A 151 -6.44 -7.73 14.03
C GLU A 151 -5.04 -7.09 14.02
N ASP A 152 -5.09 -5.77 13.85
CA ASP A 152 -4.04 -4.79 13.61
C ASP A 152 -2.96 -4.63 14.71
N LEU A 153 -2.00 -3.75 14.37
CA LEU A 153 -1.15 -2.91 15.23
C LEU A 153 0.29 -3.38 15.50
N ARG A 154 1.22 -2.88 14.67
CA ARG A 154 2.29 -1.97 15.16
C ARG A 154 2.74 -0.99 14.07
N ARG A 155 2.07 0.17 14.09
CA ARG A 155 2.64 1.45 13.65
C ARG A 155 2.83 2.28 14.92
N ASN A 156 4.04 2.72 15.22
CA ASN A 156 4.20 3.98 15.97
C ASN A 156 5.40 4.78 15.42
N PRO A 157 5.26 6.11 15.24
CA PRO A 157 6.26 7.00 14.64
C PRO A 157 7.10 7.76 15.69
N TYR A 158 8.29 8.22 15.25
CA TYR A 158 9.06 9.40 15.69
C TYR A 158 9.29 9.71 17.20
N GLY A 159 10.58 9.66 17.61
CA GLY A 159 11.36 10.89 17.87
C GLY A 159 11.43 11.50 19.30
N MET A 160 12.60 11.37 19.93
CA MET A 160 13.35 12.34 20.78
C MET A 160 12.76 12.94 22.07
N VAL A 161 13.46 12.77 23.22
CA VAL A 161 14.14 13.83 24.02
C VAL A 161 15.04 13.17 25.10
N ALA A 162 16.23 13.75 25.31
CA ALA A 162 17.30 13.34 26.22
C ALA A 162 17.14 13.85 27.67
N THR A 163 17.64 13.10 28.68
CA THR A 163 18.34 13.66 29.87
C THR A 163 19.15 12.60 30.70
N ILE A 164 20.50 12.66 30.58
CA ILE A 164 21.61 12.64 31.59
C ILE A 164 21.74 11.54 32.72
N VAL A 165 23.01 11.07 32.87
CA VAL A 165 23.76 10.40 33.99
C VAL A 165 23.53 8.88 34.17
N GLY A 166 24.48 7.95 34.30
CA GLY A 166 25.95 7.90 34.33
C GLY A 166 26.43 6.47 34.68
N ASN A 167 27.70 6.19 34.40
CA ASN A 167 28.54 5.07 34.86
C ASN A 167 28.42 3.66 34.21
N SER A 168 29.61 3.07 34.04
CA SER A 168 30.06 1.90 33.23
C SER A 168 30.05 0.58 34.04
N PRO A 169 30.66 -0.55 33.58
CA PRO A 169 30.30 -1.48 32.50
C PRO A 169 30.05 -2.92 33.04
N HIS A 170 29.51 -3.86 32.25
CA HIS A 170 30.00 -5.26 32.19
C HIS A 170 29.42 -6.03 30.99
N GLN A 171 30.30 -6.84 30.40
CA GLN A 171 30.12 -7.72 29.25
C GLN A 171 29.24 -8.93 29.58
N THR A 172 28.52 -9.47 28.60
CA THR A 172 28.48 -10.92 28.31
C THR A 172 27.88 -11.21 26.93
N THR A 173 28.75 -11.70 26.04
CA THR A 173 28.60 -12.86 25.14
C THR A 173 27.42 -12.98 24.16
N MET A 174 27.76 -12.87 22.87
CA MET A 174 27.11 -13.46 21.70
C MET A 174 27.40 -14.97 21.58
N PRO A 175 26.67 -15.70 20.71
CA PRO A 175 27.38 -16.44 19.64
C PRO A 175 26.66 -16.33 18.27
N SER A 176 27.37 -15.89 17.23
CA SER A 176 27.97 -16.72 16.14
C SER A 176 26.99 -16.98 14.98
N GLY A 177 27.28 -16.78 13.70
CA GLY A 177 28.47 -16.32 12.96
C GLY A 177 28.25 -16.54 11.46
N ASN A 178 28.89 -15.76 10.59
CA ASN A 178 29.80 -16.25 9.53
C ASN A 178 30.27 -15.15 8.56
N VAL A 179 31.59 -15.17 8.34
CA VAL A 179 32.37 -14.91 7.12
C VAL A 179 32.05 -13.67 6.29
N TYR A 180 32.88 -12.62 6.44
CA TYR A 180 33.35 -11.82 5.31
C TYR A 180 34.83 -11.42 5.52
N ILE A 181 35.62 -11.67 4.47
CA ILE A 181 37.01 -11.26 4.30
C ILE A 181 37.03 -9.80 3.84
N PRO A 182 37.83 -8.88 4.43
CA PRO A 182 37.98 -7.53 3.87
C PRO A 182 39.14 -7.47 2.86
N PRO A 183 39.03 -6.69 1.78
CA PRO A 183 40.14 -6.46 0.86
C PRO A 183 41.15 -5.47 1.46
N GLN A 184 42.43 -5.73 1.20
CA GLN A 184 43.51 -4.78 1.43
C GLN A 184 43.31 -3.54 0.55
N SER A 185 43.56 -2.36 1.11
CA SER A 185 43.61 -1.10 0.36
C SER A 185 44.81 -0.25 0.81
N PRO A 186 45.35 0.57 -0.10
CA PRO A 186 46.74 1.05 -0.09
C PRO A 186 46.94 2.36 0.71
N PRO A 187 48.19 2.72 1.05
CA PRO A 187 48.47 3.97 1.75
C PRO A 187 48.67 5.10 0.73
N ILE A 188 47.77 6.09 0.71
CA ILE A 188 48.01 7.37 0.04
C ILE A 188 47.99 8.49 1.07
N GLN A 189 49.22 8.90 1.41
CA GLN A 189 49.70 10.24 1.75
C GLN A 189 48.67 11.28 2.22
N ALA A 190 48.66 11.52 3.53
CA ALA A 190 48.33 12.83 4.09
C ALA A 190 49.51 13.80 3.87
N PRO A 191 49.28 15.09 3.55
CA PRO A 191 50.34 16.09 3.58
C PRO A 191 50.75 16.32 5.04
N GLN A 192 52.00 15.93 5.32
CA GLN A 192 52.74 16.23 6.53
C GLN A 192 52.77 17.75 6.75
N SER A 193 52.06 18.25 7.76
CA SER A 193 52.42 19.56 8.34
C SER A 193 53.56 19.32 9.31
N ILE A 194 54.75 19.59 8.81
CA ILE A 194 56.01 19.49 9.51
C ILE A 194 55.94 20.40 10.74
N HIS A 195 55.94 19.78 11.93
CA HIS A 195 56.27 20.42 13.18
C HIS A 195 57.66 21.04 13.06
N SER A 196 57.71 22.35 12.82
CA SER A 196 58.90 23.17 13.03
C SER A 196 58.57 24.20 14.09
N LYS A 197 58.99 23.92 15.34
CA LYS A 197 59.32 24.90 16.38
C LYS A 197 59.90 24.17 17.61
N LEU A 198 61.11 23.65 17.43
CA LEU A 198 62.11 23.79 18.48
C LEU A 198 62.67 25.21 18.33
N LEU A 199 62.62 26.02 19.39
CA LEU A 199 63.59 27.04 19.81
C LEU A 199 63.02 27.82 21.03
N PRO A 200 63.89 28.43 21.87
CA PRO A 200 63.84 28.28 23.32
C PRO A 200 63.17 29.44 24.08
N SER A 201 62.89 29.18 25.35
CA SER A 201 62.49 30.13 26.38
C SER A 201 63.38 31.38 26.45
N PRO A 202 62.83 32.60 26.55
CA PRO A 202 63.55 33.73 27.10
C PRO A 202 63.23 33.85 28.59
N SER A 203 64.03 33.20 29.42
CA SER A 203 64.16 33.58 30.83
C SER A 203 65.49 34.31 31.02
N SER A 204 65.44 35.35 31.84
CA SER A 204 66.56 36.10 32.44
C SER A 204 67.00 37.37 31.71
N LEU A 205 66.28 38.46 31.94
CA LEU A 205 66.90 39.77 32.11
C LEU A 205 66.71 40.18 33.58
N ASN A 206 67.64 39.72 34.42
CA ASN A 206 67.86 40.26 35.76
C ASN A 206 68.45 41.67 35.59
N PHE A 207 67.66 42.71 35.83
CA PHE A 207 68.20 44.03 36.10
C PHE A 207 68.45 44.14 37.60
N SER A 208 69.71 44.07 37.98
CA SER A 208 70.17 44.36 39.34
C SER A 208 69.81 45.80 39.70
N SER A 209 68.82 45.98 40.56
CA SER A 209 68.56 47.22 41.30
C SER A 209 68.91 47.00 42.76
N SER A 210 70.06 47.51 43.19
CA SER A 210 70.30 47.87 44.59
C SER A 210 71.55 48.76 44.69
N GLN A 211 71.31 49.98 45.17
CA GLN A 211 72.24 51.05 45.50
C GLN A 211 73.17 50.66 46.68
N SER A 212 74.42 51.13 46.67
CA SER A 212 75.03 51.92 47.77
C SER A 212 76.36 52.56 47.33
N LEU A 213 76.55 53.83 47.72
CA LEU A 213 77.60 54.83 47.41
C LEU A 213 78.95 54.57 48.15
N PRO A 214 80.05 55.40 48.11
CA PRO A 214 80.19 56.78 47.57
C PRO A 214 81.56 57.21 46.91
N SER A 215 81.52 58.42 46.32
CA SER A 215 82.55 59.50 46.27
C SER A 215 83.89 59.34 45.54
N MET A 216 84.14 60.19 44.52
CA MET A 216 85.18 61.26 44.48
C MET A 216 84.99 62.17 43.24
N THR A 217 85.29 63.45 43.40
CA THR A 217 84.92 64.66 42.61
C THR A 217 85.92 65.02 41.45
N PRO A 218 85.95 66.28 40.91
CA PRO A 218 85.38 66.86 39.65
C PRO A 218 86.53 67.28 38.66
N PRO A 219 86.47 68.25 37.68
CA PRO A 219 85.47 69.23 37.19
C PRO A 219 85.21 69.17 35.65
N ILE A 220 84.21 69.84 35.05
CA ILE A 220 84.26 71.21 34.49
C ILE A 220 82.83 71.60 34.02
N THR A 221 82.47 72.86 34.29
CA THR A 221 81.39 73.71 33.75
C THR A 221 80.87 73.33 32.35
N THR A 222 79.57 73.10 32.12
CA THR A 222 78.51 74.12 31.92
C THR A 222 77.11 73.55 32.28
N ALA A 223 76.11 74.43 32.38
CA ALA A 223 74.79 74.23 32.99
C ALA A 223 73.98 72.96 32.60
N HIS A 224 73.30 72.40 33.61
CA HIS A 224 72.18 71.41 33.60
C HIS A 224 72.46 69.89 33.74
N PRO A 225 73.13 69.41 34.81
CA PRO A 225 73.20 67.97 35.13
C PRO A 225 71.84 67.33 35.51
N SER A 226 70.91 68.13 36.05
CA SER A 226 69.53 67.69 36.35
C SER A 226 68.70 67.47 35.09
N ALA A 227 68.90 68.27 34.04
CA ALA A 227 68.16 68.10 32.78
C ALA A 227 68.60 66.83 32.03
N HIS A 228 69.90 66.52 32.02
CA HIS A 228 70.43 65.32 31.35
C HIS A 228 69.97 64.02 32.06
N SER A 229 69.93 64.01 33.39
CA SER A 229 69.39 62.87 34.15
C SER A 229 67.88 62.69 33.96
N THR A 230 67.12 63.79 33.87
CA THR A 230 65.68 63.75 33.58
C THR A 230 65.39 63.15 32.19
N LEU A 231 66.18 63.53 31.18
CA LEU A 231 66.05 62.98 29.83
C LEU A 231 66.31 61.46 29.77
N LEU A 232 67.34 60.98 30.46
CA LEU A 232 67.63 59.54 30.51
C LEU A 232 66.52 58.74 31.21
N GLN A 233 65.97 59.29 32.30
CA GLN A 233 64.84 58.68 33.01
C GLN A 233 63.58 58.63 32.14
N ASP A 234 63.31 59.69 31.37
CA ASP A 234 62.19 59.73 30.42
C ASP A 234 62.35 58.69 29.30
N LEU A 235 63.55 58.56 28.73
CA LEU A 235 63.85 57.51 27.74
C LEU A 235 63.66 56.11 28.32
N GLN A 236 64.15 55.86 29.54
CA GLN A 236 63.97 54.58 30.21
C GLN A 236 62.50 54.28 30.49
N HIS A 237 61.72 55.28 30.91
CA HIS A 237 60.28 55.17 31.08
C HIS A 237 59.61 54.86 29.75
N GLN A 238 59.92 55.60 28.68
CA GLN A 238 59.37 55.40 27.34
C GLN A 238 59.66 53.98 26.81
N VAL A 239 60.88 53.47 27.00
CA VAL A 239 61.24 52.09 26.63
C VAL A 239 60.40 51.09 27.43
N THR A 240 60.19 51.33 28.73
CA THR A 240 59.39 50.46 29.60
C THR A 240 57.91 50.44 29.16
N VAL A 241 57.34 51.61 28.89
CA VAL A 241 55.95 51.75 28.42
C VAL A 241 55.78 51.04 27.07
N LYS A 242 56.63 51.34 26.09
CA LYS A 242 56.58 50.68 24.77
C LYS A 242 56.75 49.16 24.87
N THR A 243 57.60 48.68 25.78
CA THR A 243 57.79 47.24 26.03
C THR A 243 56.52 46.61 26.60
N LEU A 244 55.83 47.29 27.52
CA LEU A 244 54.56 46.82 28.09
C LEU A 244 53.44 46.79 27.04
N GLU A 245 53.33 47.85 26.22
CA GLU A 245 52.38 47.93 25.12
C GLU A 245 52.62 46.81 24.10
N PHE A 246 53.87 46.62 23.67
CA PHE A 246 54.23 45.54 22.76
C PHE A 246 53.86 44.16 23.32
N ARG A 247 54.17 43.89 24.59
CA ARG A 247 53.78 42.63 25.25
C ARG A 247 52.26 42.47 25.36
N THR A 248 51.52 43.57 25.48
CA THR A 248 50.05 43.54 25.50
C THR A 248 49.50 43.22 24.12
N LEU A 249 50.00 43.88 23.08
CA LEU A 249 49.63 43.60 21.70
C LEU A 249 49.97 42.17 21.29
N GLN A 250 51.12 41.64 21.72
CA GLN A 250 51.49 40.26 21.47
C GLN A 250 50.50 39.27 22.11
N ARG A 251 50.08 39.52 23.36
CA ARG A 251 49.05 38.70 24.03
C ARG A 251 47.69 38.78 23.32
N GLU A 252 47.31 39.94 22.80
CA GLU A 252 46.08 40.11 22.02
C GLU A 252 46.14 39.36 20.69
N TYR A 253 47.29 39.42 20.00
CA TYR A 253 47.53 38.64 18.79
C TYR A 253 47.42 37.14 19.04
N ASP A 254 48.06 36.61 20.09
CA ASP A 254 47.96 35.19 20.47
C ASP A 254 46.53 34.81 20.84
N ASN A 255 45.80 35.69 21.53
CA ASN A 255 44.39 35.51 21.86
C ASN A 255 43.53 35.42 20.59
N LEU A 256 43.77 36.30 19.61
CA LEU A 256 43.05 36.30 18.35
C LEU A 256 43.37 35.06 17.52
N LEU A 257 44.63 34.62 17.50
CA LEU A 257 45.05 33.39 16.84
C LEU A 257 44.34 32.16 17.45
N GLN A 258 44.24 32.10 18.77
CA GLN A 258 43.49 31.03 19.45
C GLN A 258 42.00 31.07 19.13
N LYS A 259 41.39 32.27 19.07
CA LYS A 259 39.98 32.44 18.67
C LYS A 259 39.75 31.97 17.23
N LEU A 260 40.65 32.33 16.32
CA LEU A 260 40.61 31.89 14.92
C LEU A 260 40.70 30.37 14.81
N GLU A 261 41.61 29.74 15.55
CA GLU A 261 41.77 28.27 15.52
C GLU A 261 40.51 27.56 16.04
N ARG A 262 39.93 28.04 17.15
CA ARG A 262 38.65 27.52 17.65
C ARG A 262 37.52 27.69 16.63
N GLN A 263 37.49 28.81 15.89
CA GLN A 263 36.51 29.01 14.82
C GLN A 263 36.71 28.01 13.69
N LYS A 264 37.95 27.78 13.24
CA LYS A 264 38.26 26.77 12.21
C LYS A 264 37.78 25.37 12.62
N THR A 265 38.03 24.96 13.87
CA THR A 265 37.53 23.67 14.37
C THR A 265 35.99 23.60 14.37
N LYS A 266 35.32 24.69 14.75
CA LYS A 266 33.85 24.77 14.71
C LYS A 266 33.31 24.65 13.29
N CYS A 267 33.91 25.36 12.32
CA CYS A 267 33.55 25.27 10.91
C CYS A 267 33.72 23.83 10.38
N ALA A 268 34.88 23.21 10.62
CA ALA A 268 35.14 21.83 10.20
C ALA A 268 34.17 20.81 10.84
N THR A 269 33.71 21.07 12.07
CA THR A 269 32.72 20.21 12.75
C THR A 269 31.33 20.37 12.13
N LEU A 270 30.94 21.60 11.79
CA LEU A 270 29.66 21.85 11.13
C LEU A 270 29.63 21.27 9.72
N GLU A 271 30.72 21.41 8.97
CA GLU A 271 30.88 20.82 7.63
C GLU A 271 30.66 19.31 7.65
N LYS A 272 31.33 18.58 8.55
CA LYS A 272 31.10 17.13 8.72
C LYS A 272 29.68 16.78 9.14
N LYS A 273 29.01 17.63 9.93
CA LYS A 273 27.60 17.41 10.28
C LYS A 273 26.71 17.57 9.07
N PHE A 274 26.96 18.56 8.22
CA PHE A 274 26.22 18.75 6.98
C PHE A 274 26.42 17.56 6.03
N GLU A 275 27.64 17.06 5.87
CA GLU A 275 27.92 15.85 5.08
C GLU A 275 27.09 14.64 5.54
N VAL A 276 27.04 14.39 6.86
CA VAL A 276 26.25 13.27 7.40
C VAL A 276 24.75 13.49 7.19
N THR A 277 24.25 14.71 7.40
CA THR A 277 22.83 15.01 7.16
C THR A 277 22.46 14.90 5.69
N ASP A 278 23.35 15.27 4.77
CA ASP A 278 23.09 15.15 3.34
C ASP A 278 22.98 13.68 2.91
N VAL A 279 23.85 12.80 3.44
CA VAL A 279 23.75 11.35 3.22
C VAL A 279 22.45 10.78 3.80
N GLU A 280 22.05 11.20 5.00
CA GLU A 280 20.80 10.76 5.64
C GLU A 280 19.57 11.22 4.82
N ILE A 281 19.58 12.47 4.35
CA ILE A 281 18.51 13.00 3.49
C ILE A 281 18.38 12.17 2.21
N ASN A 282 19.51 11.86 1.55
CA ASN A 282 19.50 11.05 0.34
C ASN A 282 18.96 9.64 0.63
N THR A 283 19.44 9.00 1.70
CA THR A 283 19.00 7.65 2.09
C THR A 283 17.49 7.61 2.37
N LEU A 284 16.99 8.57 3.15
CA LEU A 284 15.56 8.67 3.46
C LEU A 284 14.72 9.00 2.21
N THR A 285 15.28 9.75 1.27
CA THR A 285 14.63 10.06 -0.01
C THR A 285 14.50 8.81 -0.87
N ASP A 286 15.56 8.03 -1.01
CA ASP A 286 15.55 6.77 -1.77
C ASP A 286 14.58 5.75 -1.17
N GLU A 287 14.55 5.61 0.16
CA GLU A 287 13.60 4.75 0.86
C GLU A 287 12.15 5.20 0.65
N LYS A 288 11.90 6.52 0.71
CA LYS A 288 10.57 7.08 0.43
C LYS A 288 10.14 6.78 -1.01
N GLU A 289 11.00 6.99 -1.98
CA GLU A 289 10.70 6.71 -3.40
C GLU A 289 10.41 5.23 -3.63
N LYS A 290 11.21 4.34 -3.02
CA LYS A 290 10.99 2.89 -3.07
C LYS A 290 9.65 2.48 -2.45
N LEU A 291 9.32 3.01 -1.27
CA LEU A 291 8.03 2.72 -0.62
C LEU A 291 6.86 3.27 -1.44
N GLN A 292 7.00 4.46 -2.03
CA GLN A 292 5.99 5.04 -2.90
C GLN A 292 5.77 4.20 -4.16
N ALA A 293 6.82 3.68 -4.78
CA ALA A 293 6.71 2.77 -5.91
C ALA A 293 6.02 1.45 -5.54
N GLN A 294 6.30 0.92 -4.34
CA GLN A 294 5.64 -0.28 -3.82
C GLN A 294 4.14 -0.05 -3.59
N VAL A 295 3.76 1.09 -3.00
CA VAL A 295 2.36 1.48 -2.82
C VAL A 295 1.64 1.57 -4.17
N ALA A 296 2.21 2.28 -5.15
CA ALA A 296 1.62 2.41 -6.48
C ALA A 296 1.44 1.05 -7.18
N THR A 297 2.38 0.11 -6.98
CA THR A 297 2.26 -1.25 -7.52
C THR A 297 1.11 -2.02 -6.88
N MET A 298 0.98 -1.95 -5.55
CA MET A 298 -0.09 -2.63 -4.82
C MET A 298 -1.46 -2.03 -5.14
N GLU A 299 -1.55 -0.70 -5.27
CA GLU A 299 -2.76 -0.01 -5.74
C GLU A 299 -3.17 -0.58 -7.11
N GLY A 300 -2.25 -0.58 -8.08
CA GLY A 300 -2.50 -1.15 -9.41
C GLY A 300 -3.01 -2.59 -9.39
N GLN A 301 -2.43 -3.46 -8.56
CA GLN A 301 -2.90 -4.84 -8.38
C GLN A 301 -4.33 -4.92 -7.82
N VAL A 302 -4.69 -4.03 -6.89
CA VAL A 302 -6.05 -3.94 -6.34
C VAL A 302 -7.03 -3.50 -7.43
N GLU A 303 -6.67 -2.51 -8.24
CA GLU A 303 -7.51 -2.08 -9.35
C GLU A 303 -7.72 -3.19 -10.40
N GLU A 304 -6.67 -3.92 -10.76
CA GLU A 304 -6.76 -5.05 -11.70
C GLU A 304 -7.67 -6.17 -11.16
N LEU A 305 -7.51 -6.55 -9.88
CA LEU A 305 -8.36 -7.54 -9.24
C LEU A 305 -9.82 -7.08 -9.17
N GLN A 306 -10.05 -5.79 -8.90
CA GLN A 306 -11.38 -5.21 -8.91
C GLN A 306 -12.01 -5.27 -10.31
N GLN A 307 -11.27 -4.91 -11.35
CA GLN A 307 -11.73 -5.00 -12.73
C GLN A 307 -12.03 -6.45 -13.14
N SER A 308 -11.16 -7.39 -12.75
CA SER A 308 -11.33 -8.83 -13.01
C SER A 308 -12.60 -9.37 -12.35
N ARG A 309 -12.84 -9.02 -11.08
CA ARG A 309 -14.08 -9.37 -10.36
C ARG A 309 -15.32 -8.79 -11.05
N ASP A 310 -15.25 -7.52 -11.44
CA ASP A 310 -16.39 -6.83 -12.06
C ASP A 310 -16.68 -7.39 -13.46
N GLU A 311 -15.66 -7.81 -14.20
CA GLU A 311 -15.78 -8.57 -15.45
C GLU A 311 -16.43 -9.94 -15.22
N ALA A 312 -15.93 -10.74 -14.28
CA ALA A 312 -16.51 -12.03 -13.95
C ALA A 312 -17.99 -11.92 -13.54
N ARG A 313 -18.34 -10.88 -12.79
CA ARG A 313 -19.74 -10.58 -12.42
C ARG A 313 -20.58 -10.23 -13.66
N ARG A 314 -20.07 -9.42 -14.58
CA ARG A 314 -20.77 -9.08 -15.83
C ARG A 314 -20.99 -10.33 -16.68
N GLN A 315 -20.00 -11.21 -16.79
CA GLN A 315 -20.12 -12.48 -17.50
C GLN A 315 -21.15 -13.41 -16.87
N LEU A 316 -21.18 -13.53 -15.54
CA LEU A 316 -22.17 -14.34 -14.83
C LEU A 316 -23.59 -13.86 -15.10
N ILE A 317 -23.82 -12.54 -15.07
CA ILE A 317 -25.13 -11.95 -15.36
C ILE A 317 -25.53 -12.23 -16.83
N ALA A 318 -24.60 -12.05 -17.77
CA ALA A 318 -24.85 -12.32 -19.18
C ALA A 318 -25.18 -13.81 -19.44
N ASN A 319 -24.41 -14.72 -18.85
CA ASN A 319 -24.63 -16.16 -18.95
C ASN A 319 -25.96 -16.57 -18.30
N GLY A 320 -26.27 -16.03 -17.11
CA GLY A 320 -27.55 -16.25 -16.44
C GLY A 320 -28.74 -15.81 -17.30
N ALA A 321 -28.64 -14.64 -17.95
CA ALA A 321 -29.67 -14.16 -18.87
C ALA A 321 -29.83 -15.08 -20.11
N GLN A 322 -28.73 -15.62 -20.64
CA GLN A 322 -28.77 -16.59 -21.72
C GLN A 322 -29.44 -17.91 -21.29
N TYR A 323 -29.08 -18.46 -20.13
CA TYR A 323 -29.70 -19.67 -19.59
C TYR A 323 -31.21 -19.51 -19.39
N MET A 324 -31.65 -18.37 -18.85
CA MET A 324 -33.07 -18.08 -18.68
C MET A 324 -33.82 -18.10 -20.02
N ARG A 325 -33.25 -17.50 -21.07
CA ARG A 325 -33.84 -17.51 -22.42
C ARG A 325 -33.93 -18.93 -23.00
N ILE A 326 -32.89 -19.75 -22.83
CA ILE A 326 -32.89 -21.15 -23.29
C ILE A 326 -34.00 -21.93 -22.58
N MET A 327 -34.14 -21.73 -21.26
CA MET A 327 -35.15 -22.40 -20.46
C MET A 327 -36.57 -21.98 -20.88
N GLU A 328 -36.81 -20.69 -21.13
CA GLU A 328 -38.07 -20.19 -21.68
C GLU A 328 -38.40 -20.81 -23.04
N MET A 329 -37.42 -20.90 -23.94
CA MET A 329 -37.59 -21.55 -25.25
C MET A 329 -37.88 -23.05 -25.12
N ALA A 330 -37.19 -23.75 -24.22
CA ALA A 330 -37.43 -25.17 -23.96
C ALA A 330 -38.84 -25.40 -23.42
N ASN A 331 -39.32 -24.55 -22.51
CA ASN A 331 -40.68 -24.65 -21.99
C ASN A 331 -41.75 -24.39 -23.07
N ARG A 332 -41.50 -23.43 -23.98
CA ARG A 332 -42.37 -23.19 -25.14
C ARG A 332 -42.40 -24.40 -26.07
N LEU A 333 -41.25 -24.98 -26.40
CA LEU A 333 -41.14 -26.18 -27.23
C LEU A 333 -41.85 -27.38 -26.59
N GLN A 334 -41.72 -27.56 -25.27
CA GLN A 334 -42.42 -28.62 -24.54
C GLN A 334 -43.94 -28.43 -24.60
N THR A 335 -44.42 -27.21 -24.40
CA THR A 335 -45.84 -26.88 -24.50
C THR A 335 -46.37 -27.16 -25.92
N GLN A 336 -45.63 -26.72 -26.94
CA GLN A 336 -45.97 -26.98 -28.35
C GLN A 336 -45.98 -28.47 -28.68
N SER A 337 -44.99 -29.24 -28.18
CA SER A 337 -44.93 -30.69 -28.38
C SER A 337 -46.12 -31.41 -27.73
N ALA A 338 -46.58 -30.97 -26.56
CA ALA A 338 -47.78 -31.52 -25.92
C ALA A 338 -49.05 -31.21 -26.71
N GLU A 339 -49.18 -30.00 -27.26
CA GLU A 339 -50.30 -29.62 -28.13
C GLU A 339 -50.32 -30.41 -29.45
N ASP A 340 -49.17 -30.56 -30.10
CA ASP A 340 -49.07 -31.30 -31.36
C ASP A 340 -49.30 -32.80 -31.15
N LYS A 341 -48.83 -33.37 -30.04
CA LYS A 341 -49.20 -34.74 -29.65
C LYS A 341 -50.71 -34.90 -29.46
N LYS A 342 -51.37 -33.93 -28.81
CA LYS A 342 -52.82 -33.95 -28.63
C LYS A 342 -53.57 -33.86 -29.97
N LYS A 343 -53.10 -33.04 -30.91
CA LYS A 343 -53.67 -32.96 -32.27
C LYS A 343 -53.50 -34.28 -33.02
N TRP A 344 -52.30 -34.86 -32.98
CA TRP A 344 -52.03 -36.15 -33.60
C TRP A 344 -52.87 -37.28 -33.00
N GLU A 345 -53.05 -37.32 -31.68
CA GLU A 345 -53.94 -38.29 -31.02
C GLU A 345 -55.39 -38.11 -31.47
N ALA A 346 -55.88 -36.87 -31.61
CA ALA A 346 -57.21 -36.59 -32.12
C ALA A 346 -57.39 -37.08 -33.58
N GLU A 347 -56.47 -36.72 -34.48
CA GLU A 347 -56.48 -37.17 -35.88
C GLU A 347 -56.40 -38.69 -35.99
N LYS A 348 -55.56 -39.33 -35.16
CA LYS A 348 -55.47 -40.79 -35.09
C LYS A 348 -56.82 -41.41 -34.72
N THR A 349 -57.48 -40.91 -33.68
CA THR A 349 -58.79 -41.42 -33.28
C THR A 349 -59.87 -41.19 -34.34
N GLU A 350 -59.83 -40.08 -35.07
CA GLU A 350 -60.73 -39.80 -36.20
C GLU A 350 -60.53 -40.81 -37.35
N LEU A 351 -59.28 -41.09 -37.71
CA LEU A 351 -58.95 -42.07 -38.74
C LEU A 351 -59.34 -43.50 -38.33
N GLU A 352 -59.07 -43.89 -37.08
CA GLU A 352 -59.49 -45.19 -36.53
C GLU A 352 -61.02 -45.34 -36.56
N GLN A 353 -61.77 -44.28 -36.26
CA GLN A 353 -63.23 -44.27 -36.39
C GLN A 353 -63.67 -44.44 -37.86
N ARG A 354 -63.05 -43.71 -38.80
CA ARG A 354 -63.35 -43.87 -40.24
C ARG A 354 -63.07 -45.28 -40.72
N ILE A 355 -61.95 -45.88 -40.31
CA ILE A 355 -61.60 -47.27 -40.64
C ILE A 355 -62.68 -48.22 -40.11
N ARG A 356 -63.09 -48.08 -38.84
CA ARG A 356 -64.13 -48.92 -38.24
C ARG A 356 -65.46 -48.84 -39.01
N VAL A 357 -65.89 -47.63 -39.38
CA VAL A 357 -67.11 -47.42 -40.18
C VAL A 357 -66.99 -48.08 -41.56
N LEU A 358 -65.83 -47.95 -42.20
CA LEU A 358 -65.56 -48.59 -43.50
C LEU A 358 -65.52 -50.11 -43.39
N GLU A 359 -64.91 -50.66 -42.34
CA GLU A 359 -64.89 -52.10 -42.07
C GLU A 359 -66.30 -52.64 -41.82
N GLU A 360 -67.13 -51.95 -41.03
CA GLU A 360 -68.54 -52.29 -40.83
C GLU A 360 -69.35 -52.26 -42.13
N ALA A 361 -69.11 -51.25 -42.98
CA ALA A 361 -69.73 -51.14 -44.31
C ALA A 361 -69.27 -52.26 -45.27
N MET A 362 -68.01 -52.68 -45.21
CA MET A 362 -67.48 -53.80 -46.00
C MET A 362 -68.01 -55.16 -45.53
N VAL A 363 -68.18 -55.35 -44.21
CA VAL A 363 -68.75 -56.59 -43.63
C VAL A 363 -70.24 -56.73 -43.95
N THR A 364 -70.96 -55.62 -44.10
CA THR A 364 -72.39 -55.61 -44.49
C THR A 364 -72.62 -55.54 -46.01
N GLY A 365 -71.60 -55.20 -46.80
CA GLY A 365 -71.68 -54.97 -48.24
C GLY A 365 -70.86 -55.95 -49.09
N ALA A 366 -71.15 -57.24 -49.03
CA ALA A 366 -70.62 -58.24 -49.96
C ALA A 366 -71.63 -58.59 -51.07
N GLU A 367 -71.91 -57.64 -51.97
CA GLU A 367 -72.47 -57.92 -53.32
C GLU A 367 -72.29 -56.69 -54.24
N HIS A 368 -71.08 -56.46 -54.77
CA HIS A 368 -70.96 -56.02 -56.17
C HIS A 368 -69.53 -56.16 -56.73
N ARG A 369 -69.44 -56.86 -57.87
CA ARG A 369 -68.22 -57.05 -58.66
C ARG A 369 -67.88 -55.81 -59.50
N THR A 370 -66.57 -55.64 -59.69
CA THR A 370 -65.78 -54.92 -60.72
C THR A 370 -66.41 -54.79 -62.12
N PRO A 371 -66.04 -53.77 -62.98
CA PRO A 371 -64.69 -53.66 -63.58
C PRO A 371 -64.15 -52.25 -63.97
N THR A 372 -62.83 -52.20 -64.21
CA THR A 372 -61.98 -51.16 -64.83
C THR A 372 -62.41 -50.81 -66.28
N PRO A 373 -62.14 -49.61 -66.83
CA PRO A 373 -60.84 -49.35 -67.52
C PRO A 373 -60.37 -47.85 -67.62
N ALA A 374 -59.15 -47.69 -68.18
CA ALA A 374 -58.62 -46.52 -68.93
C ALA A 374 -57.69 -45.49 -68.21
N ALA A 375 -56.40 -45.57 -68.55
CA ALA A 375 -55.48 -44.42 -68.67
C ALA A 375 -55.80 -43.65 -69.98
N PRO A 376 -55.18 -42.50 -70.36
CA PRO A 376 -54.05 -41.74 -69.77
C PRO A 376 -54.29 -40.20 -69.68
N GLY A 377 -53.48 -39.47 -68.92
CA GLY A 377 -53.40 -38.01 -69.11
C GLY A 377 -52.90 -37.16 -67.95
N THR A 378 -51.70 -36.60 -68.16
CA THR A 378 -51.48 -35.14 -68.14
C THR A 378 -51.26 -34.44 -66.78
N ASP A 379 -50.06 -33.85 -66.72
CA ASP A 379 -49.61 -32.71 -65.92
C ASP A 379 -49.24 -32.92 -64.44
N THR A 380 -47.96 -33.19 -64.28
CA THR A 380 -47.18 -32.85 -63.10
C THR A 380 -46.71 -31.39 -63.21
N PRO A 381 -47.13 -30.48 -62.30
CA PRO A 381 -46.30 -29.32 -61.98
C PRO A 381 -46.27 -29.06 -60.47
N ALA A 382 -45.86 -30.04 -59.66
CA ALA A 382 -45.66 -29.83 -58.21
C ALA A 382 -44.18 -29.88 -57.79
N ALA A 383 -43.29 -30.44 -58.62
CA ALA A 383 -41.87 -30.58 -58.29
C ALA A 383 -41.07 -29.27 -58.45
N SER A 384 -41.55 -28.29 -59.20
CA SER A 384 -40.84 -27.03 -59.47
C SER A 384 -40.83 -26.08 -58.28
N SER A 385 -41.88 -26.12 -57.45
CA SER A 385 -42.04 -25.24 -56.29
C SER A 385 -41.04 -25.57 -55.17
N SER A 386 -40.93 -26.85 -54.80
CA SER A 386 -40.02 -27.31 -53.74
C SER A 386 -38.54 -27.15 -54.11
N GLN A 387 -38.21 -27.30 -55.40
CA GLN A 387 -36.86 -27.06 -55.91
C GLN A 387 -36.48 -25.57 -55.84
N THR A 388 -37.44 -24.67 -56.07
CA THR A 388 -37.20 -23.23 -56.01
C THR A 388 -37.01 -22.76 -54.56
N GLU A 389 -37.75 -23.35 -53.61
CA GLU A 389 -37.61 -23.07 -52.18
C GLU A 389 -36.24 -23.53 -51.64
N THR A 390 -35.79 -24.74 -51.99
CA THR A 390 -34.46 -25.24 -51.63
C THR A 390 -33.33 -24.38 -52.24
N ILE A 391 -33.46 -23.92 -53.48
CA ILE A 391 -32.49 -22.99 -54.10
C ILE A 391 -32.43 -21.66 -53.33
N ASN A 392 -33.56 -21.14 -52.85
CA ASN A 392 -33.60 -19.91 -52.09
C ASN A 392 -32.95 -20.05 -50.70
N VAL A 393 -33.19 -21.17 -50.02
CA VAL A 393 -32.52 -21.50 -48.73
C VAL A 393 -31.01 -21.61 -48.93
N LEU A 394 -30.56 -22.33 -49.96
CA LEU A 394 -29.13 -22.46 -50.28
C LEU A 394 -28.49 -21.10 -50.62
N ARG A 395 -29.20 -20.22 -51.34
CA ARG A 395 -28.71 -18.89 -51.66
C ARG A 395 -28.57 -18.01 -50.41
N ALA A 396 -29.54 -18.08 -49.50
CA ALA A 396 -29.47 -17.39 -48.21
C ALA A 396 -28.30 -17.91 -47.36
N GLU A 397 -28.10 -19.23 -47.33
CA GLU A 397 -27.03 -19.86 -46.57
C GLU A 397 -25.64 -19.54 -47.14
N VAL A 398 -25.49 -19.52 -48.47
CA VAL A 398 -24.26 -19.05 -49.13
C VAL A 398 -23.99 -17.58 -48.80
N GLY A 399 -25.02 -16.73 -48.77
CA GLY A 399 -24.88 -15.33 -48.35
C GLY A 399 -24.41 -15.20 -46.90
N ARG A 400 -25.01 -15.98 -45.99
CA ARG A 400 -24.64 -16.03 -44.58
C ARG A 400 -23.21 -16.54 -44.37
N LEU A 401 -22.82 -17.60 -45.08
CA LEU A 401 -21.47 -18.16 -45.06
C LEU A 401 -20.44 -17.12 -45.55
N ARG A 402 -20.71 -16.42 -46.66
CA ARG A 402 -19.82 -15.36 -47.15
C ARG A 402 -19.64 -14.23 -46.15
N SER A 403 -20.73 -13.77 -45.52
CA SER A 403 -20.66 -12.74 -44.47
C SER A 403 -19.84 -13.19 -43.26
N ARG A 404 -20.02 -14.44 -42.82
CA ARG A 404 -19.23 -15.03 -41.73
C ARG A 404 -17.74 -15.13 -42.10
N THR A 405 -17.41 -15.58 -43.30
CA THR A 405 -16.03 -15.64 -43.79
C THR A 405 -15.39 -14.26 -43.83
N GLN A 406 -16.09 -13.24 -44.33
CA GLN A 406 -15.59 -11.85 -44.35
C GLN A 406 -15.34 -11.31 -42.93
N THR A 407 -16.23 -11.64 -41.98
CA THR A 407 -16.07 -11.26 -40.58
C THR A 407 -14.83 -11.93 -39.97
N LEU A 408 -14.63 -13.22 -40.25
CA LEU A 408 -13.45 -13.95 -39.79
C LEU A 408 -12.15 -13.42 -40.41
N GLU A 409 -12.14 -13.09 -41.71
CA GLU A 409 -10.99 -12.47 -42.36
C GLU A 409 -10.64 -11.13 -41.73
N SER A 410 -11.64 -10.29 -41.44
CA SER A 410 -11.45 -9.01 -40.76
C SER A 410 -10.88 -9.18 -39.35
N ALA A 411 -11.38 -10.17 -38.60
CA ALA A 411 -10.86 -10.51 -37.27
C ALA A 411 -9.40 -10.98 -37.34
N VAL A 412 -9.05 -11.86 -38.28
CA VAL A 412 -7.67 -12.34 -38.47
C VAL A 412 -6.72 -11.20 -38.89
N GLN A 413 -7.17 -10.29 -39.75
CA GLN A 413 -6.37 -9.11 -40.12
C GLN A 413 -6.14 -8.18 -38.92
N THR A 414 -7.15 -8.01 -38.07
CA THR A 414 -7.05 -7.21 -36.85
C THR A 414 -6.07 -7.84 -35.87
N MET A 415 -6.19 -9.15 -35.61
CA MET A 415 -5.24 -9.90 -34.79
C MET A 415 -3.80 -9.79 -35.31
N ARG A 416 -3.58 -9.85 -36.64
CA ARG A 416 -2.24 -9.66 -37.22
C ARG A 416 -1.69 -8.27 -36.93
N ARG A 417 -2.51 -7.23 -37.04
CA ARG A 417 -2.09 -5.85 -36.74
C ARG A 417 -1.74 -5.68 -35.26
N GLU A 418 -2.55 -6.24 -34.37
CA GLU A 418 -2.30 -6.23 -32.93
C GLU A 418 -1.03 -7.02 -32.57
N SER A 419 -0.81 -8.18 -33.19
CA SER A 419 0.42 -8.96 -32.99
C SER A 419 1.67 -8.19 -33.39
N ILE A 420 1.65 -7.46 -34.50
CA ILE A 420 2.77 -6.58 -34.91
C ILE A 420 2.96 -5.44 -33.90
N SER A 421 1.87 -4.85 -33.41
CA SER A 421 1.91 -3.80 -32.39
C SER A 421 2.55 -4.29 -31.09
N ILE A 422 2.12 -5.47 -30.60
CA ILE A 422 2.67 -6.12 -29.41
C ILE A 422 4.14 -6.44 -29.60
N GLN A 423 4.53 -7.00 -30.75
CA GLN A 423 5.93 -7.31 -31.04
C GLN A 423 6.82 -6.06 -31.05
N THR A 424 6.28 -4.95 -31.55
CA THR A 424 7.00 -3.66 -31.55
C THR A 424 7.15 -3.11 -30.13
N ALA A 425 6.10 -3.15 -29.32
CA ALA A 425 6.15 -2.73 -27.92
C ALA A 425 7.12 -3.60 -27.10
N ALA A 426 7.11 -4.92 -27.30
CA ALA A 426 8.03 -5.84 -26.65
C ALA A 426 9.49 -5.53 -26.98
N ARG A 427 9.81 -5.21 -28.24
CA ARG A 427 11.16 -4.77 -28.63
C ARG A 427 11.57 -3.47 -27.94
N GLN A 428 10.67 -2.49 -27.87
CA GLN A 428 10.96 -1.23 -27.16
C GLN A 428 11.22 -1.44 -25.67
N LEU A 429 10.52 -2.37 -25.03
CA LEU A 429 10.75 -2.73 -23.62
C LEU A 429 12.14 -3.35 -23.44
N VAL A 430 12.55 -4.28 -24.31
CA VAL A 430 13.90 -4.86 -24.28
C VAL A 430 14.96 -3.77 -24.48
N ASP A 431 14.82 -2.93 -25.51
CA ASP A 431 15.77 -1.83 -25.76
C ASP A 431 15.85 -0.84 -24.58
N SER A 432 14.74 -0.61 -23.87
CA SER A 432 14.72 0.23 -22.68
C SER A 432 15.38 -0.45 -21.47
N SER A 433 15.22 -1.76 -21.33
CA SER A 433 15.88 -2.56 -20.30
C SER A 433 17.40 -2.54 -20.48
N ASP A 434 17.88 -2.73 -21.71
CA ASP A 434 19.31 -2.71 -22.03
C ASP A 434 19.94 -1.34 -21.71
N LYS A 435 19.21 -0.24 -21.96
CA LYS A 435 19.65 1.11 -21.59
C LYS A 435 19.70 1.32 -20.08
N ILE A 436 18.74 0.78 -19.33
CA ILE A 436 18.73 0.85 -17.87
C ILE A 436 19.91 0.04 -17.31
N GLU A 437 20.18 -1.14 -17.85
CA GLU A 437 21.32 -1.97 -17.48
C GLU A 437 22.66 -1.27 -17.78
N GLU A 438 22.78 -0.62 -18.94
CA GLU A 438 23.97 0.18 -19.28
C GLU A 438 24.20 1.36 -18.32
N VAL A 439 23.12 2.05 -17.92
CA VAL A 439 23.20 3.16 -16.94
C VAL A 439 23.56 2.63 -15.55
N ALA A 440 23.01 1.49 -15.14
CA ALA A 440 23.36 0.83 -13.88
C ALA A 440 24.85 0.45 -13.83
N LEU A 441 25.39 -0.10 -14.93
CA LEU A 441 26.81 -0.46 -15.02
C LEU A 441 27.76 0.74 -15.01
N ARG A 442 27.33 1.91 -15.50
CA ARG A 442 28.15 3.15 -15.47
C ARG A 442 28.13 3.86 -14.12
N THR A 443 27.17 3.53 -13.25
CA THR A 443 26.99 4.18 -11.94
C THR A 443 27.53 3.35 -10.79
N SER A 444 27.96 2.11 -11.06
CA SER A 444 28.80 1.25 -10.20
C SER A 444 30.27 1.35 -10.59
#